data_AF-A0A938YH62-F1
#
_entry.id   AF-A0A938YH62-F1
#
_cell.length_a   1.000
_cell.length_b   1.000
_cell.length_c   1.000
_cell.angle_alpha   90.00
_cell.angle_beta   90.00
_cell.angle_gamma   90.00
#
_symmetry.space_group_name_H-M   'P 1'
#
loop_
_entity.id
_entity.type
_entity.pdbx_description
1 polymer ?
#
loop_
_entity_poly.entity_id
_entity_poly.type
_entity_poly.pdbx_seq_one_letter_code
_entity_poly.pdbx_strand_id
1 'polypeptide(L)'
;MSTTGEERTRAALDLLSDQPGPRSEDLRRDGTRRTRLFLWGSLVPLVVVGGLGGVLLARADERAGRWAHQPAPWQTTVGLIVAGLGVLIAVGGIMARAVSKRRHGAPPGWNSPLLALTSRERRRLNKQVMGQALIDMRTLPLARLLAHTVRHARFAAWSQVGLTVMFLGQMLLNASPLLWAVFGIGAVMTAVGAVAGLRHSALADRFLARHPSDDPPSTASADPA
;
A
#
# COMPACT_ATOMS: atom_id res chain seq x y z
N MET A 1 30.39 -10.78 -7.89
CA MET A 1 30.00 -12.02 -7.19
C MET A 1 28.51 -11.96 -6.86
N SER A 2 27.69 -12.79 -7.51
CA SER A 2 26.29 -12.92 -7.15
C SER A 2 26.20 -13.79 -5.89
N THR A 3 25.83 -13.20 -4.75
CA THR A 3 25.41 -13.99 -3.57
C THR A 3 24.34 -14.98 -3.99
N THR A 4 24.52 -16.25 -3.63
CA THR A 4 23.61 -17.33 -4.03
C THR A 4 22.26 -17.10 -3.35
N GLY A 5 21.15 -17.51 -3.99
CA GLY A 5 19.80 -17.28 -3.43
C GLY A 5 19.59 -17.90 -2.04
N GLU A 6 20.34 -18.97 -1.74
CA GLU A 6 20.34 -19.60 -0.42
C GLU A 6 20.93 -18.69 0.67
N GLU A 7 22.02 -17.97 0.39
CA GLU A 7 22.64 -17.03 1.34
C GLU A 7 21.68 -15.90 1.70
N ARG A 8 20.94 -15.38 0.71
CA ARG A 8 19.94 -14.31 0.93
C ARG A 8 18.75 -14.82 1.73
N THR A 9 18.32 -16.05 1.47
CA THR A 9 17.23 -16.68 2.21
C THR A 9 17.64 -16.92 3.67
N ARG A 10 18.86 -17.40 3.93
CA ARG A 10 19.41 -17.53 5.29
C ARG A 10 19.48 -16.18 6.00
N ALA A 11 20.06 -15.17 5.37
CA ALA A 11 20.14 -13.83 5.96
C ALA A 11 18.75 -13.23 6.29
N ALA A 12 17.73 -13.52 5.47
CA ALA A 12 16.36 -13.09 5.74
C ALA A 12 15.73 -13.85 6.92
N LEU A 13 16.09 -15.13 7.12
CA LEU A 13 15.67 -15.92 8.28
C LEU A 13 16.40 -15.46 9.55
N ASP A 14 17.69 -15.15 9.48
CA ASP A 14 18.48 -14.64 10.61
C ASP A 14 17.91 -13.30 11.14
N LEU A 15 17.48 -12.42 10.22
CA LEU A 15 16.77 -11.17 10.54
C LEU A 15 15.40 -11.41 11.17
N LEU A 16 14.75 -12.53 10.84
CA LEU A 16 13.46 -12.88 11.41
C LEU A 16 13.60 -13.48 12.81
N SER A 17 14.68 -14.21 13.08
CA SER A 17 15.00 -14.79 14.40
C SER A 17 15.68 -13.80 15.36
N ASP A 18 15.72 -12.51 15.03
CA ASP A 18 16.37 -11.45 15.81
C ASP A 18 17.85 -11.73 16.16
N GLN A 19 18.55 -12.46 15.27
CA GLN A 19 20.00 -12.72 15.37
C GLN A 19 20.72 -12.08 14.18
N PRO A 20 20.84 -10.74 14.14
CA PRO A 20 21.43 -10.04 13.02
C PRO A 20 22.92 -10.36 12.90
N GLY A 21 23.29 -11.17 11.91
CA GLY A 21 24.69 -11.31 11.48
C GLY A 21 25.16 -10.07 10.71
N PRO A 22 26.47 -9.76 10.66
CA PRO A 22 27.01 -8.57 9.99
C PRO A 22 26.59 -8.48 8.50
N ARG A 23 26.49 -9.62 7.81
CA ARG A 23 25.99 -9.69 6.42
C ARG A 23 24.52 -9.29 6.25
N SER A 24 23.70 -9.52 7.27
CA SER A 24 22.26 -9.24 7.21
C SER A 24 21.99 -7.73 7.26
N GLU A 25 22.82 -6.98 7.98
CA GLU A 25 22.72 -5.52 8.05
C GLU A 25 23.09 -4.85 6.73
N ASP A 26 24.12 -5.34 6.04
CA ASP A 26 24.55 -4.81 4.74
C ASP A 26 23.46 -5.00 3.68
N LEU A 27 22.87 -6.19 3.60
CA LEU A 27 21.75 -6.47 2.70
C LEU A 27 20.53 -5.59 3.01
N ARG A 28 20.31 -5.26 4.30
CA ARG A 28 19.24 -4.34 4.73
C ARG A 28 19.48 -2.91 4.25
N ARG A 29 20.72 -2.41 4.35
CA ARG A 29 21.10 -1.07 3.88
C ARG A 29 20.92 -0.93 2.36
N ASP A 30 21.29 -1.95 1.59
CA ASP A 30 21.09 -1.95 0.14
C ASP A 30 19.62 -1.99 -0.26
N GLY A 31 18.81 -2.80 0.43
CA GLY A 31 17.37 -2.91 0.18
C GLY A 31 16.62 -1.60 0.46
N THR A 32 16.97 -0.90 1.54
CA THR A 32 16.36 0.40 1.89
C THR A 32 16.72 1.49 0.90
N ARG A 33 17.98 1.55 0.42
CA ARG A 33 18.41 2.54 -0.59
C ARG A 33 17.63 2.39 -1.89
N ARG A 34 17.46 1.15 -2.38
CA ARG A 34 16.65 0.89 -3.60
C ARG A 34 15.19 1.26 -3.41
N THR A 35 14.61 0.88 -2.27
CA THR A 35 13.20 1.19 -1.98
C THR A 35 12.99 2.69 -1.85
N ARG A 36 13.92 3.41 -1.20
CA ARG A 36 13.92 4.87 -1.12
C ARG A 36 14.05 5.49 -2.51
N LEU A 37 14.96 5.03 -3.36
CA LEU A 37 15.08 5.50 -4.74
C LEU A 37 13.81 5.26 -5.56
N PHE A 38 13.14 4.11 -5.40
CA PHE A 38 11.85 3.85 -6.06
C PHE A 38 10.72 4.72 -5.50
N LEU A 39 10.67 4.92 -4.18
CA LEU A 39 9.70 5.82 -3.54
C LEU A 39 9.90 7.26 -4.02
N TRP A 40 11.11 7.79 -3.95
CA TRP A 40 11.40 9.14 -4.47
C TRP A 40 11.21 9.22 -5.98
N GLY A 41 11.66 8.21 -6.72
CA GLY A 41 11.50 8.12 -8.17
C GLY A 41 10.05 7.99 -8.63
N SER A 42 9.12 7.56 -7.78
CA SER A 42 7.67 7.55 -8.07
C SER A 42 6.93 8.76 -7.50
N LEU A 43 7.34 9.24 -6.33
CA LEU A 43 6.76 10.41 -5.68
C LEU A 43 7.03 11.69 -6.47
N VAL A 44 8.27 11.90 -6.93
CA VAL A 44 8.64 13.08 -7.72
C VAL A 44 7.78 13.21 -8.98
N PRO A 45 7.68 12.21 -9.89
CA PRO A 45 6.83 12.35 -11.05
C PRO A 45 5.35 12.46 -10.67
N LEU A 46 4.87 11.82 -9.59
CA LEU A 46 3.49 11.99 -9.13
C LEU A 46 3.20 13.45 -8.73
N VAL A 47 4.10 14.07 -7.95
CA VAL A 47 3.99 15.48 -7.55
C VAL A 47 4.14 16.41 -8.75
N VAL A 48 5.07 16.12 -9.66
CA VAL A 48 5.29 16.91 -10.88
C VAL A 48 4.08 16.82 -11.81
N VAL A 49 3.50 15.65 -12.03
CA VAL A 49 2.29 15.46 -12.85
C VAL A 49 1.08 16.09 -12.17
N GLY A 50 0.93 15.94 -10.85
CA GLY A 50 -0.13 16.60 -10.09
C GLY A 50 -0.02 18.12 -10.13
N GLY A 51 1.20 18.65 -9.97
CA GLY A 51 1.49 20.09 -10.02
C GLY A 51 1.33 20.68 -11.42
N LEU A 52 1.93 20.07 -12.44
CA LEU A 52 1.74 20.46 -13.84
C LEU A 52 0.28 20.33 -14.24
N GLY A 53 -0.40 19.25 -13.84
CA GLY A 53 -1.83 19.06 -14.06
C GLY A 53 -2.63 20.20 -13.43
N GLY A 54 -2.35 20.57 -12.18
CA GLY A 54 -2.97 21.70 -11.50
C GLY A 54 -2.72 23.04 -12.20
N VAL A 55 -1.49 23.31 -12.64
CA VAL A 55 -1.14 24.54 -13.38
C VAL A 55 -1.80 24.59 -14.75
N LEU A 56 -1.80 23.48 -15.48
CA LEU A 56 -2.48 23.36 -16.78
C LEU A 56 -3.99 23.51 -16.62
N LEU A 57 -4.58 22.95 -15.56
CA LEU A 57 -5.98 23.12 -15.21
C LEU A 57 -6.30 24.58 -14.89
N ALA A 58 -5.51 25.25 -14.05
CA ALA A 58 -5.70 26.67 -13.75
C ALA A 58 -5.64 27.54 -15.02
N ARG A 59 -4.66 27.28 -15.89
CA ARG A 59 -4.53 27.95 -17.20
C ARG A 59 -5.67 27.62 -18.17
N ALA A 60 -6.18 26.39 -18.13
CA ALA A 60 -7.31 25.97 -18.95
C ALA A 60 -8.59 26.62 -18.46
N ASP A 61 -8.76 26.80 -17.15
CA ASP A 61 -9.89 27.47 -16.52
C ASP A 61 -9.93 28.96 -16.87
N GLU A 62 -8.78 29.66 -16.85
CA GLU A 62 -8.66 31.03 -17.36
C GLU A 62 -9.14 31.18 -18.82
N ARG A 63 -8.87 30.16 -19.66
CA ARG A 63 -9.33 30.14 -21.06
C ARG A 63 -10.78 29.69 -21.20
N ALA A 64 -11.23 28.80 -20.33
CA ALA A 64 -12.59 28.24 -20.28
C ALA A 64 -13.58 29.15 -19.55
N GLY A 65 -13.14 30.23 -18.90
CA GLY A 65 -13.99 31.26 -18.28
C GLY A 65 -15.02 31.91 -19.22
N ARG A 66 -14.94 31.65 -20.53
CA ARG A 66 -15.99 31.99 -21.51
C ARG A 66 -17.16 30.99 -21.59
N TRP A 67 -17.02 29.79 -21.00
CA TRP A 67 -17.99 28.69 -21.01
C TRP A 67 -18.20 28.06 -19.62
N ALA A 68 -17.64 28.65 -18.56
CA ALA A 68 -17.75 28.14 -17.21
C ALA A 68 -19.20 28.18 -16.73
N HIS A 69 -19.84 27.01 -16.72
CA HIS A 69 -21.15 26.83 -16.09
C HIS A 69 -20.98 27.15 -14.59
N GLN A 70 -21.66 28.18 -14.09
CA GLN A 70 -21.66 28.44 -12.65
C GLN A 70 -22.28 27.23 -11.94
N PRO A 71 -21.55 26.54 -11.04
CA PRO A 71 -22.11 25.43 -10.29
C PRO A 71 -23.29 25.94 -9.46
N ALA A 72 -24.36 25.17 -9.42
CA ALA A 72 -25.51 25.50 -8.59
C ALA A 72 -25.09 25.53 -7.11
N PRO A 73 -25.66 26.41 -6.26
CA PRO A 73 -25.24 26.53 -4.86
C PRO A 73 -25.25 25.21 -4.08
N TRP A 74 -26.22 24.34 -4.36
CA TRP A 74 -26.31 23.02 -3.74
C TRP A 74 -25.16 22.10 -4.15
N GLN A 75 -24.63 22.22 -5.38
CA GLN A 75 -23.50 21.41 -5.86
C GLN A 75 -22.24 21.75 -5.07
N THR A 76 -22.02 23.03 -4.78
CA THR A 76 -20.90 23.49 -3.97
C THR A 76 -20.96 22.89 -2.56
N THR A 77 -22.13 22.96 -1.91
CA THR A 77 -22.31 22.40 -0.56
C THR A 77 -22.14 20.88 -0.55
N VAL A 78 -22.79 20.16 -1.47
CA VAL A 78 -22.68 18.70 -1.57
C VAL A 78 -21.25 18.28 -1.90
N GLY A 79 -20.60 18.94 -2.86
CA GLY A 79 -19.22 18.66 -3.24
C GLY A 79 -18.25 18.83 -2.08
N LEU A 80 -18.40 19.89 -1.28
CA LEU A 80 -17.59 20.13 -0.08
C LEU A 80 -17.80 19.03 0.98
N ILE A 81 -19.05 18.64 1.24
CA ILE A 81 -19.37 17.57 2.21
C ILE A 81 -18.77 16.23 1.75
N VAL A 82 -18.96 15.87 0.48
CA VAL A 82 -18.42 14.63 -0.09
C VAL A 82 -16.88 14.64 -0.06
N ALA A 83 -16.26 15.77 -0.40
CA ALA A 83 -14.81 15.93 -0.32
C ALA A 83 -14.29 15.74 1.12
N GLY A 84 -14.95 16.38 2.09
CA GLY A 84 -14.62 16.26 3.52
C GLY A 84 -14.76 14.82 4.03
N LEU A 85 -15.84 14.12 3.68
CA LEU A 85 -16.02 12.70 4.01
C LEU A 85 -14.91 11.84 3.41
N GLY A 86 -14.53 12.08 2.16
CA GLY A 86 -13.41 11.39 1.51
C GLY A 86 -12.09 11.54 2.29
N VAL A 87 -11.78 12.76 2.75
CA VAL A 87 -10.60 13.02 3.59
C VAL A 87 -10.67 12.22 4.90
N LEU A 88 -11.80 12.24 5.59
CA LEU A 88 -11.98 11.50 6.85
C LEU A 88 -11.78 9.98 6.66
N ILE A 89 -12.33 9.41 5.59
CA ILE A 89 -12.13 7.98 5.25
C ILE A 89 -10.66 7.71 4.94
N ALA A 90 -10.01 8.59 4.17
CA ALA A 90 -8.61 8.42 3.79
C ALA A 90 -7.67 8.41 5.01
N VAL A 91 -7.84 9.41 5.88
CA VAL A 91 -7.10 9.55 7.14
C VAL A 91 -7.40 8.38 8.08
N GLY A 92 -8.67 7.99 8.21
CA GLY A 92 -9.08 6.82 8.99
C GLY A 92 -8.40 5.52 8.52
N GLY A 93 -8.31 5.30 7.20
CA GLY A 93 -7.59 4.17 6.61
C GLY A 93 -6.09 4.18 6.90
N ILE A 94 -5.45 5.35 6.83
CA ILE A 94 -4.02 5.52 7.17
C ILE A 94 -3.79 5.23 8.65
N MET A 95 -4.65 5.77 9.52
CA MET A 95 -4.55 5.58 10.96
C MET A 95 -4.80 4.12 11.36
N ALA A 96 -5.82 3.48 10.79
CA ALA A 96 -6.09 2.06 11.00
C ALA A 96 -4.91 1.19 10.55
N ARG A 97 -4.27 1.53 9.43
CA ARG A 97 -3.04 0.86 8.98
C ARG A 97 -1.89 1.04 9.97
N ALA A 98 -1.70 2.24 10.50
CA ALA A 98 -0.64 2.55 11.47
C ALA A 98 -0.87 1.81 12.80
N VAL A 99 -2.10 1.85 13.32
CA VAL A 99 -2.49 1.16 14.56
C VAL A 99 -2.37 -0.36 14.39
N SER A 100 -2.84 -0.92 13.27
CA SER A 100 -2.73 -2.36 13.01
C SER A 100 -1.27 -2.81 12.99
N LYS A 101 -0.36 -2.04 12.38
CA LYS A 101 1.08 -2.36 12.39
C LYS A 101 1.66 -2.36 13.81
N ARG A 102 1.30 -1.35 14.63
CA ARG A 102 1.76 -1.26 16.02
C ARG A 102 1.27 -2.45 16.86
N ARG A 103 0.00 -2.83 16.72
CA ARG A 103 -0.60 -3.94 17.49
C ARG A 103 -0.01 -5.31 17.18
N HIS A 104 0.46 -5.53 15.95
CA HIS A 104 0.98 -6.84 15.52
C HIS A 104 2.51 -6.90 15.50
N GLY A 105 3.20 -5.93 16.12
CA GLY A 105 4.67 -5.88 16.15
C GLY A 105 5.33 -5.87 14.76
N ALA A 106 4.56 -5.53 13.71
CA ALA A 106 5.04 -5.64 12.35
C ALA A 106 6.18 -4.63 12.17
N PRO A 107 7.38 -5.08 11.74
CA PRO A 107 8.49 -4.17 11.53
C PRO A 107 8.07 -3.02 10.61
N PRO A 108 8.54 -1.79 10.84
CA PRO A 108 8.32 -0.70 9.90
C PRO A 108 8.70 -1.20 8.50
N GLY A 109 7.92 -0.86 7.47
CA GLY A 109 8.08 -1.47 6.13
C GLY A 109 9.49 -1.32 5.51
N TRP A 110 10.31 -0.46 6.09
CA TRP A 110 11.71 -0.20 5.74
C TRP A 110 12.68 -1.17 6.42
N ASN A 111 12.28 -1.84 7.51
CA ASN A 111 13.03 -2.87 8.23
C ASN A 111 12.46 -4.28 8.02
N SER A 112 11.67 -4.51 6.97
CA SER A 112 11.14 -5.84 6.70
C SER A 112 12.25 -6.79 6.21
N PRO A 113 12.41 -8.00 6.80
CA PRO A 113 13.32 -9.04 6.30
C PRO A 113 13.11 -9.38 4.82
N LEU A 114 11.90 -9.14 4.30
CA LEU A 114 11.57 -9.34 2.88
C LEU A 114 12.36 -8.43 1.92
N LEU A 115 12.97 -7.34 2.41
CA LEU A 115 13.80 -6.46 1.59
C LEU A 115 15.17 -7.05 1.25
N ALA A 116 15.65 -8.04 2.02
CA ALA A 116 16.89 -8.77 1.71
C ALA A 116 16.71 -9.72 0.50
N LEU A 117 15.47 -10.09 0.19
CA LEU A 117 15.14 -10.98 -0.93
C LEU A 117 15.10 -10.24 -2.28
N THR A 118 15.47 -10.95 -3.33
CA THR A 118 15.34 -10.47 -4.71
C THR A 118 13.88 -10.30 -5.13
N SER A 119 13.65 -9.57 -6.22
CA SER A 119 12.32 -9.49 -6.84
C SER A 119 11.80 -10.86 -7.29
N ARG A 120 12.69 -11.75 -7.78
CA ARG A 120 12.31 -13.12 -8.19
C ARG A 120 11.89 -13.98 -7.00
N GLU A 121 12.64 -13.95 -5.91
CA GLU A 121 12.31 -14.69 -4.67
C GLU A 121 11.02 -14.16 -4.04
N ARG A 122 10.85 -12.83 -3.94
CA ARG A 122 9.59 -12.23 -3.47
C ARG A 122 8.39 -12.62 -4.32
N ARG A 123 8.52 -12.65 -5.65
CA ARG A 123 7.47 -13.14 -6.55
C ARG A 123 7.16 -14.62 -6.31
N ARG A 124 8.17 -15.45 -6.04
CA ARG A 124 7.99 -16.88 -5.72
C ARG A 124 7.25 -17.07 -4.39
N LEU A 125 7.64 -16.34 -3.34
CA LEU A 125 6.92 -16.33 -2.06
C LEU A 125 5.48 -15.85 -2.24
N ASN A 126 5.26 -14.78 -3.02
CA ASN A 126 3.91 -14.31 -3.30
C ASN A 126 3.08 -15.37 -4.00
N LYS A 127 3.63 -16.09 -4.98
CA LYS A 127 2.94 -17.22 -5.61
C LYS A 127 2.59 -18.32 -4.62
N GLN A 128 3.46 -18.64 -3.65
CA GLN A 128 3.15 -19.61 -2.59
C GLN A 128 1.98 -19.13 -1.70
N VAL A 129 2.02 -17.87 -1.24
CA VAL A 129 0.93 -17.27 -0.44
C VAL A 129 -0.39 -17.26 -1.20
N MET A 130 -0.35 -17.00 -2.51
CA MET A 130 -1.54 -17.02 -3.38
C MET A 130 -2.00 -18.45 -3.74
N GLY A 131 -1.32 -19.50 -3.28
CA GLY A 131 -1.65 -20.89 -3.61
C GLY A 131 -1.33 -21.30 -5.04
N GLN A 132 -0.44 -20.57 -5.73
CA GLN A 132 -0.05 -20.77 -7.13
C GLN A 132 1.29 -21.52 -7.27
N ALA A 133 1.96 -21.87 -6.18
CA ALA A 133 3.22 -22.60 -6.18
C ALA A 133 3.30 -23.55 -4.98
N LEU A 134 4.08 -24.63 -5.11
CA LEU A 134 4.33 -25.58 -4.02
C LEU A 134 5.00 -24.86 -2.84
N ILE A 135 4.53 -25.14 -1.64
CA ILE A 135 5.03 -24.55 -0.40
C ILE A 135 6.37 -25.20 -0.06
N ASP A 136 7.40 -24.36 0.07
CA ASP A 136 8.70 -24.79 0.55
C ASP A 136 8.79 -24.52 2.05
N MET A 137 8.88 -25.60 2.84
CA MET A 137 8.92 -25.55 4.30
C MET A 137 10.06 -24.68 4.84
N ARG A 138 11.19 -24.60 4.13
CA ARG A 138 12.33 -23.75 4.53
C ARG A 138 12.00 -22.26 4.46
N THR A 139 11.08 -21.89 3.59
CA THR A 139 10.66 -20.50 3.37
C THR A 139 9.32 -20.17 4.01
N LEU A 140 8.70 -21.14 4.70
CA LEU A 140 7.38 -20.98 5.31
C LEU A 140 7.30 -19.79 6.28
N PRO A 141 8.30 -19.52 7.14
CA PRO A 141 8.27 -18.33 8.01
C PRO A 141 8.21 -17.01 7.22
N LEU A 142 8.97 -16.91 6.13
CA LEU A 142 8.97 -15.74 5.24
C LEU A 142 7.65 -15.60 4.48
N ALA A 143 7.04 -16.71 4.06
CA ALA A 143 5.73 -16.73 3.42
C ALA A 143 4.61 -16.29 4.40
N ARG A 144 4.64 -16.76 5.66
CA ARG A 144 3.74 -16.30 6.74
C ARG A 144 3.90 -14.79 6.96
N LEU A 145 5.13 -14.29 7.08
CA LEU A 145 5.40 -12.85 7.22
C LEU A 145 4.83 -12.06 6.03
N LEU A 146 5.06 -12.51 4.79
CA LEU A 146 4.49 -11.89 3.60
C LEU A 146 2.96 -11.90 3.65
N ALA A 147 2.33 -13.02 4.01
CA ALA A 147 0.88 -13.10 4.14
C ALA A 147 0.33 -12.10 5.17
N HIS A 148 0.98 -11.93 6.32
CA HIS A 148 0.61 -10.87 7.27
C HIS A 148 0.72 -9.49 6.64
N THR A 149 1.78 -9.18 5.89
CA THR A 149 1.90 -7.86 5.22
C THR A 149 0.81 -7.63 4.17
N VAL A 150 0.43 -8.65 3.40
CA VAL A 150 -0.65 -8.60 2.40
C VAL A 150 -2.01 -8.43 3.06
N ARG A 151 -2.27 -9.13 4.18
CA ARG A 151 -3.49 -8.93 4.98
C ARG A 151 -3.68 -7.48 5.40
N HIS A 152 -2.59 -6.79 5.75
CA HIS A 152 -2.61 -5.37 6.12
C HIS A 152 -2.77 -4.41 4.93
N ALA A 153 -2.58 -4.88 3.69
CA ALA A 153 -2.78 -4.07 2.50
C ALA A 153 -4.26 -3.67 2.32
N ARG A 154 -5.21 -4.41 2.91
CA ARG A 154 -6.63 -4.03 2.93
C ARG A 154 -6.88 -2.63 3.52
N PHE A 155 -6.06 -2.21 4.49
CA PHE A 155 -6.18 -0.87 5.06
C PHE A 155 -5.73 0.23 4.09
N ALA A 156 -4.80 -0.10 3.18
CA ALA A 156 -4.45 0.81 2.10
C ALA A 156 -5.59 0.97 1.08
N ALA A 157 -6.41 -0.06 0.88
CA ALA A 157 -7.60 0.04 0.03
C ALA A 157 -8.60 1.07 0.60
N TRP A 158 -8.80 1.12 1.92
CA TRP A 158 -9.63 2.14 2.56
C TRP A 158 -9.13 3.57 2.29
N SER A 159 -7.80 3.78 2.32
CA SER A 159 -7.23 5.08 1.96
C SER A 159 -7.50 5.46 0.51
N GLN A 160 -7.45 4.49 -0.41
CA GLN A 160 -7.78 4.75 -1.82
C GLN A 160 -9.27 5.03 -2.03
N VAL A 161 -10.16 4.32 -1.33
CA VAL A 161 -11.61 4.62 -1.35
C VAL A 161 -11.87 6.04 -0.88
N GLY A 162 -11.26 6.46 0.24
CA GLY A 162 -11.40 7.84 0.72
C GLY A 162 -10.89 8.89 -0.28
N LEU A 163 -9.74 8.63 -0.92
CA LEU A 163 -9.22 9.49 -1.99
C LEU A 163 -10.19 9.58 -3.18
N THR A 164 -10.76 8.46 -3.63
CA THR A 164 -11.73 8.47 -4.73
C THR A 164 -13.01 9.24 -4.36
N VAL A 165 -13.52 9.08 -3.14
CA VAL A 165 -14.65 9.88 -2.63
C VAL A 165 -14.28 11.37 -2.57
N MET A 166 -13.07 11.70 -2.14
CA MET A 166 -12.58 13.08 -2.09
C MET A 166 -12.55 13.71 -3.49
N PHE A 167 -11.99 12.99 -4.47
CA PHE A 167 -11.96 13.45 -5.87
C PHE A 167 -13.35 13.56 -6.47
N LEU A 168 -14.30 12.70 -6.10
CA LEU A 168 -15.70 12.82 -6.51
C LEU A 168 -16.32 14.12 -5.98
N GLY A 169 -16.01 14.50 -4.73
CA GLY A 169 -16.43 15.78 -4.18
C GLY A 169 -15.84 16.96 -4.95
N GLN A 170 -14.54 16.92 -5.28
CA GLN A 170 -13.88 17.95 -6.10
C GLN A 170 -14.45 18.04 -7.52
N MET A 171 -14.86 16.92 -8.10
CA MET A 171 -15.55 16.87 -9.40
C MET A 171 -16.90 17.61 -9.38
N LEU A 172 -17.65 17.51 -8.28
CA LEU A 172 -18.91 18.25 -8.14
C LEU A 172 -18.70 19.77 -8.06
N LEU A 173 -17.53 20.20 -7.59
CA LEU A 173 -17.17 21.61 -7.54
C LEU A 173 -16.76 22.16 -8.92
N ASN A 174 -16.22 21.30 -9.81
CA ASN A 174 -15.70 21.68 -11.12
C ASN A 174 -16.31 20.82 -12.24
N ALA A 175 -17.31 21.37 -12.93
CA ALA A 175 -18.01 20.72 -14.04
C ALA A 175 -17.22 20.74 -15.36
N SER A 176 -16.00 20.20 -15.36
CA SER A 176 -15.18 20.04 -16.58
C SER A 176 -15.31 18.62 -17.14
N PRO A 177 -15.74 18.44 -18.41
CA PRO A 177 -15.84 17.10 -19.04
C PRO A 177 -14.51 16.33 -19.03
N LEU A 178 -13.39 17.04 -19.15
CA LEU A 178 -12.06 16.43 -19.07
C LEU A 178 -11.80 15.81 -17.69
N LEU A 179 -12.17 16.53 -16.62
CA LEU A 179 -12.03 16.01 -15.26
C LEU A 179 -12.89 14.76 -15.05
N TRP A 180 -14.09 14.70 -15.65
CA TRP A 180 -14.96 13.52 -15.59
C TRP A 180 -14.30 12.29 -16.21
N ALA A 181 -13.65 12.45 -17.36
CA ALA A 181 -12.91 11.36 -17.99
C ALA A 181 -11.72 10.88 -17.13
N VAL A 182 -10.91 11.82 -16.62
CA VAL A 182 -9.77 11.52 -15.75
C VAL A 182 -10.22 10.83 -14.46
N PHE A 183 -11.28 11.33 -13.83
CA PHE A 183 -11.88 10.73 -12.66
C PHE A 183 -12.43 9.33 -12.95
N GLY A 184 -13.13 9.15 -14.06
CA GLY A 184 -13.64 7.83 -14.47
C GLY A 184 -12.53 6.79 -14.57
N ILE A 185 -11.40 7.13 -15.21
CA ILE A 185 -10.23 6.25 -15.28
C ILE A 185 -9.66 5.99 -13.88
N GLY A 186 -9.48 7.04 -13.07
CA GLY A 186 -8.97 6.92 -11.71
C GLY A 186 -9.86 6.05 -10.82
N ALA A 187 -11.18 6.20 -10.90
CA ALA A 187 -12.17 5.42 -10.17
C ALA A 187 -12.12 3.94 -10.58
N VAL A 188 -12.00 3.64 -11.87
CA VAL A 188 -11.83 2.26 -12.37
C VAL A 188 -10.52 1.67 -11.85
N MET A 189 -9.40 2.40 -11.92
CA MET A 189 -8.11 1.93 -11.39
C MET A 189 -8.17 1.67 -9.89
N THR A 190 -8.79 2.56 -9.11
CA THR A 190 -8.99 2.36 -7.66
C THR A 190 -9.87 1.15 -7.40
N ALA A 191 -10.99 0.98 -8.13
CA ALA A 191 -11.89 -0.15 -7.97
C ALA A 191 -11.17 -1.48 -8.25
N VAL A 192 -10.42 -1.57 -9.35
CA VAL A 192 -9.61 -2.74 -9.68
C VAL A 192 -8.56 -3.01 -8.60
N GLY A 193 -7.86 -1.98 -8.13
CA GLY A 193 -6.87 -2.08 -7.06
C GLY A 193 -7.46 -2.55 -5.73
N ALA A 194 -8.64 -2.03 -5.37
CA ALA A 194 -9.37 -2.43 -4.17
C ALA A 194 -9.84 -3.89 -4.25
N VAL A 195 -10.46 -4.30 -5.36
CA VAL A 195 -10.90 -5.68 -5.58
C VAL A 195 -9.72 -6.64 -5.55
N ALA A 196 -8.63 -6.32 -6.26
CA ALA A 196 -7.41 -7.11 -6.23
C ALA A 196 -6.81 -7.20 -4.82
N GLY A 197 -6.77 -6.08 -4.09
CA GLY A 197 -6.30 -6.02 -2.71
C GLY A 197 -7.12 -6.87 -1.75
N LEU A 198 -8.45 -6.79 -1.83
CA LEU A 198 -9.37 -7.60 -1.02
C LEU A 198 -9.22 -9.08 -1.33
N ARG A 199 -9.14 -9.44 -2.62
CA ARG A 199 -8.89 -10.83 -3.05
C ARG A 199 -7.56 -11.36 -2.52
N HIS A 200 -6.48 -10.59 -2.62
CA HIS A 200 -5.18 -10.97 -2.08
C HIS A 200 -5.20 -11.08 -0.55
N SER A 201 -5.93 -10.22 0.16
CA SER A 201 -6.08 -10.35 1.61
C SER A 201 -6.84 -11.61 2.00
N ALA A 202 -7.91 -11.97 1.28
CA ALA A 202 -8.65 -13.20 1.53
C ALA A 202 -7.81 -14.45 1.26
N LEU A 203 -6.95 -14.42 0.23
CA LEU A 203 -6.00 -15.49 -0.06
C LEU A 203 -4.93 -15.60 1.04
N ALA A 204 -4.40 -14.47 1.51
CA ALA A 204 -3.45 -14.44 2.62
C ALA A 204 -4.07 -14.97 3.93
N ASP A 205 -5.31 -14.61 4.23
CA ASP A 205 -6.03 -15.12 5.40
C ASP A 205 -6.21 -16.65 5.31
N ARG A 206 -6.58 -17.17 4.13
CA ARG A 206 -6.66 -18.62 3.88
C ARG A 206 -5.30 -19.31 4.01
N PHE A 207 -4.22 -18.68 3.55
CA PHE A 207 -2.86 -19.21 3.69
C PHE A 207 -2.47 -19.33 5.16
N LEU A 208 -2.69 -18.25 5.95
CA LEU A 208 -2.40 -18.22 7.39
C LEU A 208 -3.25 -19.22 8.18
N ALA A 209 -4.53 -19.39 7.83
CA ALA A 209 -5.40 -20.38 8.47
C ALA A 209 -4.91 -21.83 8.27
N ARG A 210 -4.30 -22.13 7.12
CA ARG A 210 -3.72 -23.46 6.83
C ARG A 210 -2.33 -23.67 7.43
N HIS A 211 -1.63 -22.59 7.74
CA HIS A 211 -0.25 -22.62 8.22
C HIS A 211 -0.13 -21.74 9.47
N PRO A 212 -0.84 -22.08 10.56
CA PRO A 212 -0.79 -21.32 11.80
C PRO A 212 0.67 -21.23 12.27
N SER A 213 1.06 -20.08 12.84
CA SER A 213 2.37 -19.92 13.46
C SER A 213 2.49 -20.87 14.64
N ASP A 214 3.59 -21.62 14.68
CA ASP A 214 3.89 -22.56 15.77
C ASP A 214 4.30 -21.83 17.07
N ASP A 215 4.48 -20.51 16.99
CA ASP A 215 4.66 -19.66 18.16
C ASP A 215 3.37 -19.65 18.99
N PRO A 216 3.40 -20.12 20.25
CA PRO A 216 2.26 -19.99 21.13
C PRO A 216 1.88 -18.50 21.20
N PRO A 217 0.57 -18.16 21.31
CA PRO A 217 0.14 -16.78 21.45
C PRO A 217 0.95 -16.17 22.59
N SER A 218 1.85 -15.25 22.25
CA SER A 218 2.65 -14.51 23.21
C SER A 218 1.66 -13.85 24.18
N THR A 219 1.48 -14.46 25.35
CA THR A 219 0.68 -13.93 26.46
C THR A 219 1.36 -12.71 27.09
N ALA A 220 2.55 -12.32 26.60
CA ALA A 220 3.42 -11.28 27.11
C ALA A 220 2.93 -9.83 26.85
N SER A 221 1.63 -9.61 26.63
CA SER A 221 1.06 -8.25 26.59
C SER A 221 -0.28 -8.10 27.31
N ALA A 222 -0.64 -9.07 28.15
CA ALA A 222 -1.72 -8.90 29.13
C ALA A 222 -1.18 -8.30 30.43
N ASP A 223 -0.42 -7.20 30.34
CA ASP A 223 -0.11 -6.35 31.49
C ASP A 223 -1.02 -5.12 31.40
N PRO A 224 -2.20 -5.13 32.07
CA PRO A 224 -3.04 -3.96 32.17
C PRO A 224 -2.35 -2.95 33.11
N ALA A 225 -1.91 -1.82 32.54
CA ALA A 225 -1.68 -0.61 33.31
C ALA A 225 -3.03 0.04 33.69
#